data_AF-A0A250JB77-F1
#
_entry.id   AF-A0A250JB77-F1
#
_cell.length_a   1.000
_cell.length_b   1.000
_cell.length_c   1.000
_cell.angle_alpha   90.00
_cell.angle_beta   90.00
_cell.angle_gamma   90.00
#
_symmetry.space_group_name_H-M   'P 1'
#
loop_
_entity.id
_entity.type
_entity.pdbx_description
1 polymer ?
#
loop_
_entity_poly.entity_id
_entity_poly.type
_entity_poly.pdbx_seq_one_letter_code
_entity_poly.pdbx_strand_id
1 'polypeptide(L)'
;MGSRDLGCQSDPRGTVRQPCRPGSSHGPCVPRHLPFPSSFLATTPGATLASVQRASTPSKEELDEATARRLEKRGYATQLLLDGGLRGRNGYQLWYQARLPWRIPSPDSVSLLTATLPTEYLELHGPMRVRELALDMASQLRFASGHVGLALHFYWMLSAMDEPLRAELARYPGIDLRTAWLPPTRLGTRVDGVHWLNFLAQPVLGQLGGTTALRSRILAPETTVHELDGERVIVSLGESPEAGDLSTGQTLPAYREFARLLEPWLEPLRISEQSWSGEPPRYSDMRFTENEARCWWRRFLD
;
A
#
# COMPACT_ATOMS: atom_id res chain seq x y z
N MET A 1 -32.87 -46.74 19.45
CA MET A 1 -33.75 -46.57 20.63
C MET A 1 -33.51 -45.17 21.18
N GLY A 2 -34.58 -44.35 21.23
CA GLY A 2 -34.75 -43.06 21.98
C GLY A 2 -33.64 -42.00 21.86
N SER A 3 -33.78 -40.91 21.10
CA SER A 3 -34.65 -39.74 21.35
C SER A 3 -34.42 -39.07 22.72
N ARG A 4 -33.88 -37.84 22.74
CA ARG A 4 -34.65 -36.63 23.09
C ARG A 4 -33.77 -35.36 23.12
N ASP A 5 -34.25 -34.37 22.38
CA ASP A 5 -34.00 -32.94 22.54
C ASP A 5 -34.35 -32.44 23.95
N LEU A 6 -33.63 -31.42 24.42
CA LEU A 6 -34.20 -30.31 25.19
C LEU A 6 -33.44 -29.03 24.83
N GLY A 7 -34.16 -28.08 24.23
CA GLY A 7 -33.67 -26.74 23.89
C GLY A 7 -33.95 -25.68 24.96
N CYS A 8 -33.94 -24.43 24.47
CA CYS A 8 -34.23 -23.12 25.10
C CYS A 8 -33.01 -22.45 25.78
N GLN A 9 -32.40 -21.42 25.18
CA GLN A 9 -32.81 -20.02 24.97
C GLN A 9 -32.56 -19.09 26.19
N SER A 10 -32.00 -17.90 25.85
CA SER A 10 -31.99 -16.58 26.52
C SER A 10 -31.12 -16.31 27.78
N ASP A 11 -29.98 -15.62 27.56
CA ASP A 11 -29.59 -14.21 27.92
C ASP A 11 -30.34 -13.49 29.08
N PRO A 12 -29.91 -12.31 29.65
CA PRO A 12 -28.62 -11.60 29.75
C PRO A 12 -28.28 -11.10 31.20
N ARG A 13 -27.06 -10.56 31.41
CA ARG A 13 -26.62 -9.68 32.53
C ARG A 13 -26.60 -10.25 33.96
N GLY A 14 -25.41 -10.67 34.42
CA GLY A 14 -25.10 -10.94 35.82
C GLY A 14 -23.92 -10.10 36.32
N THR A 15 -24.18 -8.87 36.73
CA THR A 15 -23.24 -8.02 37.47
C THR A 15 -23.04 -8.59 38.88
N VAL A 16 -21.80 -8.81 39.31
CA VAL A 16 -21.50 -9.08 40.73
C VAL A 16 -20.82 -7.85 41.33
N ARG A 17 -21.51 -7.22 42.29
CA ARG A 17 -20.97 -6.19 43.18
C ARG A 17 -20.33 -6.83 44.41
N GLN A 18 -19.10 -6.39 44.69
CA GLN A 18 -18.34 -6.18 45.96
C GLN A 18 -18.74 -6.84 47.29
N PRO A 19 -17.77 -6.91 48.21
CA PRO A 19 -17.96 -6.26 49.51
C PRO A 19 -16.84 -5.27 49.88
N CYS A 20 -17.26 -4.05 50.26
CA CYS A 20 -16.45 -3.03 50.91
C CYS A 20 -16.14 -3.38 52.37
N ARG A 21 -14.95 -2.98 52.85
CA ARG A 21 -14.68 -2.73 54.28
C ARG A 21 -14.76 -1.22 54.57
N PRO A 22 -15.25 -0.80 55.75
CA PRO A 22 -15.58 0.59 56.05
C PRO A 22 -14.41 1.34 56.72
N GLY A 23 -14.38 2.66 56.56
CA GLY A 23 -13.69 3.55 57.49
C GLY A 23 -12.85 4.66 56.85
N SER A 24 -13.49 5.75 56.43
CA SER A 24 -13.12 7.12 56.84
C SER A 24 -13.85 8.14 55.98
N SER A 25 -14.55 9.02 56.68
CA SER A 25 -15.28 10.18 56.20
C SER A 25 -14.34 11.28 55.71
N HIS A 26 -14.53 11.77 54.48
CA HIS A 26 -14.38 13.19 54.11
C HIS A 26 -14.89 13.44 52.68
N GLY A 27 -15.90 14.31 52.57
CA GLY A 27 -16.16 15.29 51.49
C GLY A 27 -16.30 14.83 50.02
N PRO A 28 -17.23 15.43 49.24
CA PRO A 28 -17.37 15.11 47.83
C PRO A 28 -16.17 15.63 47.01
N CYS A 29 -15.43 14.71 46.38
CA CYS A 29 -14.44 15.04 45.36
C CYS A 29 -15.14 15.52 44.08
N VAL A 30 -15.21 16.84 43.93
CA VAL A 30 -15.48 17.52 42.66
C VAL A 30 -14.32 17.22 41.69
N PRO A 31 -14.57 16.85 40.42
CA PRO A 31 -13.50 16.69 39.45
C PRO A 31 -12.81 18.03 39.22
N ARG A 32 -11.54 18.12 39.60
CA ARG A 32 -10.67 19.23 39.20
C ARG A 32 -10.47 19.15 37.68
N HIS A 33 -11.13 20.06 36.98
CA HIS A 33 -10.73 20.49 35.64
C HIS A 33 -9.27 20.95 35.71
N LEU A 34 -8.37 20.15 35.13
CA LEU A 34 -7.07 20.64 34.71
C LEU A 34 -7.28 21.37 33.38
N PRO A 35 -6.83 22.63 33.24
CA PRO A 35 -6.94 23.35 32.00
C PRO A 35 -6.04 22.70 30.96
N PHE A 36 -6.66 22.18 29.89
CA PHE A 36 -5.99 21.95 28.62
C PHE A 36 -5.38 23.29 28.15
N PRO A 37 -4.10 23.34 27.75
CA PRO A 37 -3.59 24.50 27.02
C PRO A 37 -4.21 24.47 25.61
N SER A 38 -5.37 25.12 25.49
CA SER A 38 -5.97 25.55 24.23
C SER A 38 -5.13 26.67 23.63
N SER A 39 -4.02 26.34 22.98
CA SER A 39 -3.26 27.32 22.21
C SER A 39 -2.24 26.64 21.29
N PHE A 40 -2.69 25.99 20.21
CA PHE A 40 -1.94 25.87 18.95
C PHE A 40 -2.92 25.66 17.78
N LEU A 41 -3.89 26.57 17.67
CA LEU A 41 -4.53 26.91 16.40
C LEU A 41 -4.07 28.33 16.06
N ALA A 42 -2.89 28.41 15.46
CA ALA A 42 -2.47 29.59 14.71
C ALA A 42 -2.27 29.12 13.27
N THR A 43 -3.35 29.23 12.51
CA THR A 43 -3.36 29.25 11.05
C THR A 43 -2.25 30.19 10.59
N THR A 44 -1.22 29.66 9.94
CA THR A 44 -0.26 30.49 9.22
C THR A 44 -0.58 30.35 7.73
N PRO A 45 -1.30 31.30 7.11
CA PRO A 45 -1.38 31.36 5.66
C PRO A 45 -0.01 31.86 5.17
N GLY A 46 0.70 31.03 4.41
CA GLY A 46 1.98 31.42 3.81
C GLY A 46 3.20 30.56 4.15
N ALA A 47 3.03 29.27 4.51
CA ALA A 47 4.13 28.32 4.40
C ALA A 47 4.34 27.98 2.93
N THR A 48 5.00 28.88 2.20
CA THR A 48 5.56 28.60 0.88
C THR A 48 6.45 27.38 1.03
N LEU A 49 6.13 26.29 0.32
CA LEU A 49 6.97 25.10 0.19
C LEU A 49 8.38 25.56 -0.14
N ALA A 50 9.24 25.54 0.87
CA ALA A 50 10.63 25.93 0.73
C ALA A 50 11.25 25.02 -0.32
N SER A 51 11.90 25.64 -1.30
CA SER A 51 12.65 25.03 -2.38
C SER A 51 13.32 23.73 -1.94
N VAL A 52 12.80 22.60 -2.41
CA VAL A 52 13.53 21.33 -2.42
C VAL A 52 14.74 21.56 -3.30
N GLN A 53 15.91 21.80 -2.69
CA GLN A 53 17.17 21.74 -3.42
C GLN A 53 17.24 20.38 -4.10
N ARG A 54 17.43 20.37 -5.43
CA ARG A 54 17.74 19.14 -6.15
C ARG A 54 19.04 18.59 -5.57
N ALA A 55 18.93 17.62 -4.67
CA ALA A 55 20.06 16.83 -4.26
C ALA A 55 20.45 15.97 -5.47
N SER A 56 21.52 16.36 -6.15
CA SER A 56 22.13 15.52 -7.19
C SER A 56 22.91 14.40 -6.50
N THR A 57 22.65 13.15 -6.89
CA THR A 57 23.44 12.02 -6.43
C THR A 57 24.85 12.11 -7.04
N PRO A 58 25.94 12.06 -6.25
CA PRO A 58 27.30 12.18 -6.76
C PRO A 58 27.64 11.04 -7.73
N SER A 59 28.56 11.28 -8.67
CA SER A 59 29.07 10.26 -9.58
C SER A 59 30.02 9.28 -8.86
N LYS A 60 30.33 8.12 -9.47
CA LYS A 60 31.32 7.18 -8.87
C LYS A 60 32.69 7.83 -8.70
N GLU A 61 33.07 8.69 -9.63
CA GLU A 61 34.37 9.37 -9.68
C GLU A 61 34.51 10.46 -8.61
N GLU A 62 33.38 11.00 -8.11
CA GLU A 62 33.32 11.97 -7.02
C GLU A 62 33.39 11.31 -5.62
N LEU A 63 33.26 9.98 -5.56
CA LEU A 63 33.28 9.21 -4.32
C LEU A 63 34.66 8.56 -4.11
N ASP A 64 35.13 8.58 -2.86
CA ASP A 64 36.30 7.76 -2.50
C ASP A 64 36.01 6.27 -2.71
N GLU A 65 37.06 5.48 -2.94
CA GLU A 65 36.94 4.06 -3.30
C GLU A 65 36.22 3.24 -2.21
N ALA A 66 36.43 3.56 -0.93
CA ALA A 66 35.80 2.84 0.18
C ALA A 66 34.29 3.12 0.22
N THR A 67 33.88 4.36 -0.01
CA THR A 67 32.47 4.77 -0.10
C THR A 67 31.80 4.14 -1.31
N ALA A 68 32.44 4.15 -2.49
CA ALA A 68 31.93 3.48 -3.68
C ALA A 68 31.74 1.97 -3.45
N ARG A 69 32.75 1.28 -2.88
CA ARG A 69 32.66 -0.15 -2.52
C ARG A 69 31.55 -0.43 -1.51
N ARG A 70 31.34 0.44 -0.52
CA ARG A 70 30.27 0.30 0.48
C ARG A 70 28.88 0.42 -0.17
N LEU A 71 28.69 1.40 -1.05
CA LEU A 71 27.42 1.59 -1.76
C LEU A 71 27.14 0.45 -2.74
N GLU A 72 28.16 -0.06 -3.43
CA GLU A 72 28.06 -1.24 -4.29
C GLU A 72 27.69 -2.50 -3.50
N LYS A 73 28.32 -2.74 -2.33
CA LYS A 73 27.99 -3.87 -1.45
C LYS A 73 26.55 -3.77 -0.93
N ARG A 74 26.09 -2.56 -0.63
CA ARG A 74 24.73 -2.29 -0.13
C ARG A 74 23.66 -2.40 -1.21
N GLY A 75 24.03 -2.15 -2.48
CA GLY A 75 23.14 -2.29 -3.64
C GLY A 75 22.22 -1.10 -3.93
N TYR A 76 22.30 -0.01 -3.16
CA TYR A 76 21.48 1.20 -3.36
C TYR A 76 22.23 2.48 -2.96
N ALA A 77 21.97 3.59 -3.67
CA ALA A 77 22.68 4.86 -3.49
C ALA A 77 22.27 5.58 -2.21
N THR A 78 20.98 5.69 -1.97
CA THR A 78 20.43 6.28 -0.75
C THR A 78 19.19 5.53 -0.29
N GLN A 79 18.91 5.61 1.00
CA GLN A 79 17.67 5.15 1.60
C GLN A 79 17.23 6.17 2.64
N LEU A 80 15.93 6.48 2.61
CA LEU A 80 15.26 7.30 3.60
C LEU A 80 14.12 6.47 4.20
N LEU A 81 13.99 6.52 5.52
CA LEU A 81 12.84 6.00 6.24
C LEU A 81 12.38 7.08 7.21
N LEU A 82 11.13 7.53 7.06
CA LEU A 82 10.42 8.34 8.04
C LEU A 82 9.28 7.48 8.56
N ASP A 83 9.27 7.21 9.86
CA ASP A 83 8.22 6.47 10.54
C ASP A 83 7.88 7.12 11.88
N GLY A 84 6.93 6.54 12.62
CA GLY A 84 6.55 7.01 13.96
C GLY A 84 7.63 6.83 15.04
N GLY A 85 8.86 6.46 14.68
CA GLY A 85 9.99 6.20 15.58
C GLY A 85 9.97 4.80 16.21
N LEU A 86 10.96 4.52 17.06
CA LEU A 86 11.27 3.21 17.68
C LEU A 86 10.10 2.51 18.41
N ARG A 87 8.96 3.17 18.63
CA ARG A 87 7.74 2.61 19.25
C ARG A 87 6.44 2.99 18.52
N GLY A 88 6.51 3.76 17.44
CA GLY A 88 5.34 4.26 16.74
C GLY A 88 4.88 3.31 15.64
N ARG A 89 4.23 2.20 16.01
CA ARG A 89 3.40 1.43 15.05
C ARG A 89 2.07 2.15 14.83
N ASN A 90 2.14 3.39 14.38
CA ASN A 90 0.97 4.24 14.13
C ASN A 90 0.44 4.11 12.70
N GLY A 91 1.03 3.21 11.88
CA GLY A 91 0.65 2.98 10.49
C GLY A 91 1.19 4.00 9.49
N TYR A 92 1.83 5.08 9.96
CA TYR A 92 2.46 6.06 9.07
C TYR A 92 3.89 5.64 8.75
N GLN A 93 4.20 5.58 7.46
CA GLN A 93 5.56 5.32 6.97
C GLN A 93 5.79 6.02 5.64
N LEU A 94 6.99 6.57 5.46
CA LEU A 94 7.53 6.98 4.17
C LEU A 94 8.89 6.31 4.00
N TRP A 95 9.04 5.51 2.97
CA TRP A 95 10.27 4.81 2.67
C TRP A 95 10.69 5.09 1.24
N TYR A 96 11.95 5.47 1.04
CA TYR A 96 12.53 5.69 -0.27
C TYR A 96 13.84 4.92 -0.38
N GLN A 97 14.06 4.27 -1.51
CA GLN A 97 15.34 3.66 -1.87
C GLN A 97 15.71 4.00 -3.30
N ALA A 98 16.88 4.62 -3.49
CA ALA A 98 17.40 4.96 -4.81
C ALA A 98 18.32 3.88 -5.36
N ARG A 99 18.15 3.52 -6.63
CA ARG A 99 19.13 2.71 -7.37
C ARG A 99 20.49 3.41 -7.44
N LEU A 100 21.56 2.63 -7.64
CA LEU A 100 22.90 3.18 -7.87
C LEU A 100 22.95 3.84 -9.25
N PRO A 101 23.23 5.16 -9.37
CA PRO A 101 23.12 5.87 -10.64
C PRO A 101 24.27 5.56 -11.62
N TRP A 102 25.44 5.15 -11.12
CA TRP A 102 26.62 4.83 -11.93
C TRP A 102 26.77 3.35 -12.30
N ARG A 103 25.85 2.49 -11.85
CA ARG A 103 25.73 1.13 -12.41
C ARG A 103 24.71 1.16 -13.53
N ILE A 104 24.98 0.42 -14.59
CA ILE A 104 23.91 0.01 -15.51
C ILE A 104 22.94 -0.83 -14.67
N PRO A 105 21.74 -0.32 -14.37
CA PRO A 105 20.80 -1.08 -13.56
C PRO A 105 20.41 -2.34 -14.34
N SER A 106 20.12 -3.44 -13.65
CA SER A 106 19.40 -4.54 -14.32
C SER A 106 18.11 -3.95 -14.91
N PRO A 107 17.63 -4.42 -16.07
CA PRO A 107 16.43 -3.85 -16.71
C PRO A 107 15.21 -3.78 -15.76
N ASP A 108 15.13 -4.70 -14.81
CA ASP A 108 14.07 -4.77 -13.82
C ASP A 108 14.29 -3.86 -12.58
N SER A 109 15.47 -3.26 -12.38
CA SER A 109 15.78 -2.53 -11.15
C SER A 109 15.19 -1.11 -11.15
N VAL A 110 14.48 -0.78 -10.08
CA VAL A 110 13.86 0.54 -9.88
C VAL A 110 14.32 1.21 -8.59
N SER A 111 14.28 2.54 -8.58
CA SER A 111 14.15 3.28 -7.32
C SER A 111 12.69 3.18 -6.87
N LEU A 112 12.45 3.04 -5.58
CA LEU A 112 11.10 2.84 -5.03
C LEU A 112 10.83 3.86 -3.92
N LEU A 113 9.65 4.47 -3.99
CA LEU A 113 9.07 5.27 -2.93
C LEU A 113 7.78 4.58 -2.48
N THR A 114 7.63 4.34 -1.19
CA THR A 114 6.42 3.82 -0.57
C THR A 114 5.97 4.80 0.50
N ALA A 115 4.69 5.12 0.52
CA ALA A 115 4.06 5.86 1.60
C ALA A 115 2.87 5.05 2.12
N THR A 116 2.78 4.88 3.43
CA THR A 116 1.69 4.18 4.10
C THR A 116 1.01 5.12 5.07
N LEU A 117 -0.31 5.10 5.05
CA LEU A 117 -1.18 5.81 5.97
C LEU A 117 -2.05 4.75 6.66
N PRO A 118 -2.36 4.89 7.96
CA PRO A 118 -3.34 4.04 8.61
C PRO A 118 -4.73 4.26 7.99
N THR A 119 -5.57 3.22 7.98
CA THR A 119 -6.94 3.32 7.44
C THR A 119 -7.76 4.38 8.17
N GLU A 120 -7.47 4.60 9.45
CA GLU A 120 -8.05 5.66 10.26
C GLU A 120 -7.82 7.06 9.68
N TYR A 121 -6.71 7.29 8.94
CA TYR A 121 -6.50 8.55 8.22
C TYR A 121 -7.47 8.69 7.05
N LEU A 122 -7.67 7.60 6.29
CA LEU A 122 -8.64 7.57 5.18
C LEU A 122 -10.08 7.77 5.69
N GLU A 123 -10.45 7.12 6.79
CA GLU A 123 -11.77 7.27 7.42
C GLU A 123 -12.01 8.68 7.95
N LEU A 124 -11.01 9.27 8.61
CA LEU A 124 -11.11 10.60 9.22
C LEU A 124 -11.15 11.73 8.19
N HIS A 125 -10.33 11.63 7.14
CA HIS A 125 -10.15 12.72 6.17
C HIS A 125 -10.87 12.49 4.83
N GLY A 126 -11.36 11.28 4.60
CA GLY A 126 -11.99 10.87 3.36
C GLY A 126 -11.00 10.58 2.22
N PRO A 127 -11.48 9.89 1.16
CA PRO A 127 -10.66 9.50 0.02
C PRO A 127 -10.08 10.69 -0.74
N MET A 128 -10.84 11.78 -0.88
CA MET A 128 -10.37 12.97 -1.58
C MET A 128 -9.08 13.54 -0.99
N ARG A 129 -8.92 13.54 0.33
CA ARG A 129 -7.71 14.03 0.97
C ARG A 129 -6.49 13.13 0.69
N VAL A 130 -6.69 11.82 0.67
CA VAL A 130 -5.63 10.85 0.32
C VAL A 130 -5.23 11.01 -1.14
N ARG A 131 -6.21 11.20 -2.03
CA ARG A 131 -5.97 11.47 -3.46
C ARG A 131 -5.16 12.76 -3.66
N GLU A 132 -5.54 13.86 -3.00
CA GLU A 132 -4.79 15.11 -3.06
C GLU A 132 -3.33 14.95 -2.63
N LEU A 133 -3.09 14.25 -1.52
CA LEU A 133 -1.73 13.99 -1.05
C LEU A 133 -0.91 13.20 -2.08
N ALA A 134 -1.50 12.17 -2.67
CA ALA A 134 -0.84 11.38 -3.69
C ALA A 134 -0.54 12.19 -4.97
N LEU A 135 -1.45 13.06 -5.39
CA LEU A 135 -1.26 13.97 -6.53
C LEU A 135 -0.13 14.97 -6.27
N ASP A 136 -0.10 15.57 -5.08
CA ASP A 136 0.95 16.51 -4.68
C ASP A 136 2.32 15.83 -4.71
N MET A 137 2.45 14.65 -4.09
CA MET A 137 3.68 13.85 -4.16
C MET A 137 4.08 13.52 -5.59
N ALA A 138 3.15 13.03 -6.41
CA ALA A 138 3.43 12.64 -7.79
C ALA A 138 3.83 13.81 -8.69
N SER A 139 3.32 15.02 -8.43
CA SER A 139 3.73 16.23 -9.16
C SER A 139 5.23 16.50 -9.05
N GLN A 140 5.84 16.12 -7.92
CA GLN A 140 7.25 16.35 -7.60
C GLN A 140 8.16 15.18 -8.04
N LEU A 141 7.60 14.03 -8.40
CA LEU A 141 8.35 12.79 -8.64
C LEU A 141 8.39 12.40 -10.11
N ARG A 142 9.58 12.08 -10.62
CA ARG A 142 9.73 11.41 -11.92
C ARG A 142 9.54 9.91 -11.74
N PHE A 143 8.31 9.43 -11.92
CA PHE A 143 7.98 8.01 -11.86
C PHE A 143 7.83 7.40 -13.26
N ALA A 144 8.05 6.09 -13.37
CA ALA A 144 7.71 5.30 -14.56
C ALA A 144 6.31 4.67 -14.40
N SER A 145 6.04 4.15 -13.20
CA SER A 145 4.76 3.61 -12.77
C SER A 145 4.61 3.82 -11.25
N GLY A 146 3.38 3.68 -10.75
CA GLY A 146 3.07 3.73 -9.32
C GLY A 146 1.58 3.56 -9.07
N HIS A 147 1.18 3.49 -7.81
CA HIS A 147 -0.22 3.28 -7.43
C HIS A 147 -0.57 3.82 -6.05
N VAL A 148 -1.87 3.94 -5.80
CA VAL A 148 -2.48 4.13 -4.49
C VAL A 148 -3.70 3.23 -4.37
N GLY A 149 -3.88 2.61 -3.21
CA GLY A 149 -5.03 1.75 -2.93
C GLY A 149 -5.03 1.29 -1.48
N LEU A 150 -6.01 0.45 -1.14
CA LEU A 150 -5.96 -0.30 0.11
C LEU A 150 -4.81 -1.29 0.03
N ALA A 151 -4.06 -1.45 1.11
CA ALA A 151 -2.97 -2.40 1.17
C ALA A 151 -2.92 -3.06 2.55
N LEU A 152 -2.49 -4.32 2.58
CA LEU A 152 -2.20 -5.00 3.84
C LEU A 152 -0.69 -5.10 4.05
N HIS A 153 -0.20 -4.38 5.05
CA HIS A 153 1.22 -4.35 5.39
C HIS A 153 1.54 -5.31 6.54
N PHE A 154 2.41 -6.28 6.27
CA PHE A 154 2.85 -7.28 7.25
C PHE A 154 4.20 -6.89 7.86
N TYR A 155 4.27 -6.87 9.19
CA TYR A 155 5.54 -6.67 9.92
C TYR A 155 6.29 -7.98 10.18
N TRP A 156 5.65 -9.12 9.97
CA TRP A 156 6.19 -10.45 10.15
C TRP A 156 5.65 -11.40 9.09
N MET A 157 6.45 -12.40 8.70
CA MET A 157 5.98 -13.48 7.83
C MET A 157 4.81 -14.22 8.48
N LEU A 158 3.80 -14.55 7.68
CA LEU A 158 2.73 -15.42 8.13
C LEU A 158 3.23 -16.86 8.26
N SER A 159 2.59 -17.61 9.16
CA SER A 159 2.81 -19.03 9.37
C SER A 159 2.04 -19.86 8.34
N ALA A 160 2.32 -21.16 8.30
CA ALA A 160 1.55 -22.07 7.44
C ALA A 160 0.07 -22.20 7.85
N MET A 161 -0.24 -21.94 9.12
CA MET A 161 -1.58 -22.09 9.69
C MET A 161 -2.52 -20.93 9.32
N ASP A 162 -2.02 -19.89 8.65
CA ASP A 162 -2.78 -18.72 8.24
C ASP A 162 -3.53 -18.93 6.89
N GLU A 163 -3.87 -20.18 6.55
CA GLU A 163 -4.71 -20.50 5.38
C GLU A 163 -6.07 -19.78 5.39
N PRO A 164 -6.80 -19.71 6.51
CA PRO A 164 -8.06 -18.96 6.55
C PRO A 164 -7.89 -17.48 6.20
N LEU A 165 -6.76 -16.87 6.59
CA LEU A 165 -6.47 -15.48 6.27
C LEU A 165 -6.20 -15.30 4.77
N ARG A 166 -5.46 -16.22 4.12
CA ARG A 166 -5.27 -16.17 2.66
C ARG A 166 -6.57 -16.34 1.90
N ALA A 167 -7.41 -17.28 2.33
CA ALA A 167 -8.73 -17.51 1.74
C ALA A 167 -9.62 -16.26 1.88
N GLU A 168 -9.60 -15.62 3.05
CA GLU A 168 -10.34 -14.37 3.26
C GLU A 168 -9.77 -13.24 2.39
N LEU A 169 -8.45 -13.10 2.25
CA LEU A 169 -7.86 -12.05 1.39
C LEU A 169 -8.17 -12.24 -0.09
N ALA A 170 -8.26 -13.49 -0.57
CA ALA A 170 -8.66 -13.79 -1.94
C ALA A 170 -10.08 -13.30 -2.28
N ARG A 171 -10.94 -13.09 -1.27
CA ARG A 171 -12.28 -12.52 -1.42
C ARG A 171 -12.27 -11.02 -1.76
N TYR A 172 -11.21 -10.28 -1.39
CA TYR A 172 -11.10 -8.82 -1.51
C TYR A 172 -9.97 -8.43 -2.49
N PRO A 173 -10.19 -8.52 -3.81
CA PRO A 173 -9.14 -8.32 -4.81
C PRO A 173 -8.60 -6.88 -4.89
N GLY A 174 -9.31 -5.91 -4.33
CA GLY A 174 -8.90 -4.51 -4.27
C GLY A 174 -7.88 -4.18 -3.17
N ILE A 175 -7.62 -5.12 -2.25
CA ILE A 175 -6.57 -4.98 -1.24
C ILE A 175 -5.24 -5.42 -1.85
N ASP A 176 -4.30 -4.48 -1.95
CA ASP A 176 -2.95 -4.75 -2.42
C ASP A 176 -2.14 -5.54 -1.40
N LEU A 177 -1.42 -6.54 -1.91
CA LEU A 177 -0.53 -7.41 -1.14
C LEU A 177 0.93 -7.22 -1.58
N ARG A 178 1.27 -6.16 -2.33
CA ARG A 178 2.61 -5.95 -2.91
C ARG A 178 3.74 -6.11 -1.90
N THR A 179 3.54 -5.64 -0.67
CA THR A 179 4.55 -5.74 0.40
C THR A 179 4.88 -7.18 0.80
N ALA A 180 4.01 -8.14 0.48
CA ALA A 180 4.28 -9.57 0.70
C ALA A 180 5.14 -10.20 -0.40
N TRP A 181 5.38 -9.52 -1.52
CA TRP A 181 6.12 -10.06 -2.67
C TRP A 181 7.51 -9.43 -2.78
N LEU A 182 8.55 -10.25 -2.66
CA LEU A 182 9.93 -9.79 -2.65
C LEU A 182 10.69 -10.16 -3.95
N PRO A 183 11.61 -9.30 -4.43
CA PRO A 183 11.85 -7.91 -3.99
C PRO A 183 11.00 -6.90 -4.78
N PRO A 184 10.37 -5.90 -4.12
CA PRO A 184 9.52 -4.90 -4.79
C PRO A 184 10.31 -3.95 -5.71
N THR A 185 11.63 -3.95 -5.63
CA THR A 185 12.52 -3.14 -6.47
C THR A 185 12.84 -3.78 -7.83
N ARG A 186 12.14 -4.86 -8.23
CA ARG A 186 12.35 -5.60 -9.50
C ARG A 186 11.20 -5.48 -10.51
N LEU A 187 10.69 -4.27 -10.73
CA LEU A 187 9.56 -4.00 -11.63
C LEU A 187 9.97 -3.54 -13.05
N GLY A 188 11.14 -2.89 -13.19
CA GLY A 188 11.59 -2.27 -14.43
C GLY A 188 10.64 -1.16 -14.89
N THR A 189 10.19 -1.23 -16.14
CA THR A 189 9.22 -0.28 -16.73
C THR A 189 7.79 -0.83 -16.75
N ARG A 190 7.52 -1.92 -16.01
CA ARG A 190 6.20 -2.54 -15.95
C ARG A 190 5.30 -1.86 -14.91
N VAL A 191 4.04 -2.27 -14.90
CA VAL A 191 3.04 -1.89 -13.90
C VAL A 191 2.79 -3.10 -13.00
N ASP A 192 2.71 -2.93 -11.70
CA ASP A 192 2.65 -4.06 -10.76
C ASP A 192 1.26 -4.67 -10.58
N GLY A 193 0.22 -3.91 -10.92
CA GLY A 193 -1.16 -4.34 -10.86
C GLY A 193 -2.10 -3.20 -11.20
N VAL A 194 -3.38 -3.42 -10.92
CA VAL A 194 -4.40 -2.40 -10.98
C VAL A 194 -4.91 -2.10 -9.59
N HIS A 195 -4.98 -0.81 -9.28
CA HIS A 195 -5.33 -0.28 -7.97
C HIS A 195 -6.32 0.88 -8.11
N TRP A 196 -6.67 1.53 -7.00
CA TRP A 196 -7.62 2.66 -7.04
C TRP A 196 -7.10 3.83 -7.88
N LEU A 197 -5.87 4.29 -7.63
CA LEU A 197 -5.16 5.25 -8.47
C LEU A 197 -3.96 4.58 -9.13
N ASN A 198 -3.79 4.76 -10.43
CA ASN A 198 -2.73 4.14 -11.22
C ASN A 198 -1.93 5.22 -11.95
N PHE A 199 -0.65 5.30 -11.66
CA PHE A 199 0.28 6.32 -12.17
C PHE A 199 1.01 5.71 -13.35
N LEU A 200 0.86 6.29 -14.53
CA LEU A 200 1.45 5.79 -15.77
C LEU A 200 2.28 6.87 -16.42
N ALA A 201 3.52 6.54 -16.76
CA ALA A 201 4.40 7.40 -17.53
C ALA A 201 4.99 6.62 -18.72
N GLN A 202 5.97 7.22 -19.39
CA GLN A 202 6.75 6.52 -20.41
C GLN A 202 7.54 5.33 -19.79
N PRO A 203 7.67 4.20 -20.52
CA PRO A 203 7.23 3.98 -21.90
C PRO A 203 5.78 3.49 -22.04
N VAL A 204 5.13 3.05 -20.95
CA VAL A 204 3.81 2.40 -20.98
C VAL A 204 2.75 3.34 -21.56
N LEU A 205 2.73 4.60 -21.14
CA LEU A 205 1.79 5.60 -21.66
C LEU A 205 1.96 5.81 -23.17
N GLY A 206 3.20 5.88 -23.67
CA GLY A 206 3.47 6.00 -25.10
C GLY A 206 3.00 4.78 -25.89
N GLN A 207 3.22 3.57 -25.34
CA GLN A 207 2.79 2.32 -25.96
C GLN A 207 1.26 2.13 -25.95
N LEU A 208 0.56 2.77 -25.00
CA LEU A 208 -0.90 2.89 -25.00
C LEU A 208 -1.43 3.90 -26.03
N GLY A 209 -0.55 4.67 -26.69
CA GLY A 209 -0.91 5.71 -27.65
C GLY A 209 -1.10 7.09 -27.03
N GLY A 210 -0.61 7.31 -25.80
CA GLY A 210 -0.73 8.57 -25.07
C GLY A 210 -2.08 8.77 -24.37
N THR A 211 -2.23 9.90 -23.71
CA THR A 211 -3.39 10.22 -22.85
C THR A 211 -4.72 10.18 -23.59
N THR A 212 -4.77 10.70 -24.83
CA THR A 212 -6.01 10.72 -25.63
C THR A 212 -6.47 9.31 -26.01
N ALA A 213 -5.54 8.47 -26.49
CA ALA A 213 -5.86 7.08 -26.83
C ALA A 213 -6.28 6.28 -25.60
N LEU A 214 -5.60 6.51 -24.46
CA LEU A 214 -5.97 5.91 -23.18
C LEU A 214 -7.41 6.27 -22.79
N ARG A 215 -7.77 7.56 -22.82
CA ARG A 215 -9.13 8.03 -22.53
C ARG A 215 -10.18 7.38 -23.45
N SER A 216 -9.89 7.24 -24.74
CA SER A 216 -10.85 6.66 -25.69
C SER A 216 -11.09 5.15 -25.52
N ARG A 217 -10.20 4.44 -24.83
CA ARG A 217 -10.29 2.98 -24.61
C ARG A 217 -11.01 2.62 -23.31
N ILE A 218 -11.22 3.59 -22.43
CA ILE A 218 -11.90 3.40 -21.14
C ILE A 218 -13.39 3.66 -21.34
N LEU A 219 -14.20 2.70 -20.91
CA LEU A 219 -15.66 2.69 -21.01
C LEU A 219 -16.34 2.87 -19.65
N ALA A 220 -15.70 2.44 -18.55
CA ALA A 220 -16.21 2.64 -17.19
C ALA A 220 -16.41 4.13 -16.88
N PRO A 221 -17.66 4.60 -16.64
CA PRO A 221 -17.96 6.02 -16.42
C PRO A 221 -17.33 6.60 -15.14
N GLU A 222 -17.06 5.76 -14.15
CA GLU A 222 -16.40 6.11 -12.89
C GLU A 222 -14.88 6.29 -13.05
N THR A 223 -14.31 5.86 -14.18
CA THR A 223 -12.88 5.97 -14.42
C THR A 223 -12.52 7.33 -15.00
N THR A 224 -11.59 8.02 -14.34
CA THR A 224 -11.10 9.34 -14.78
C THR A 224 -9.61 9.31 -15.09
N VAL A 225 -9.19 10.02 -16.15
CA VAL A 225 -7.79 10.14 -16.54
C VAL A 225 -7.33 11.58 -16.34
N HIS A 226 -6.54 11.81 -15.30
CA HIS A 226 -5.92 13.08 -14.97
C HIS A 226 -4.51 13.15 -15.58
N GLU A 227 -4.25 14.19 -16.35
CA GLU A 227 -2.93 14.44 -16.94
C GLU A 227 -2.12 15.31 -15.97
N LEU A 228 -0.98 14.80 -15.49
CA LEU A 228 -0.07 15.61 -14.68
C LEU A 228 0.74 16.53 -15.58
N ASP A 229 1.27 15.96 -16.66
CA ASP A 229 1.93 16.63 -17.76
C ASP A 229 1.81 15.75 -19.02
N GLY A 230 2.36 16.21 -20.15
CA GLY A 230 2.28 15.48 -21.42
C GLY A 230 2.95 14.11 -21.45
N GLU A 231 3.66 13.70 -20.39
CA GLU A 231 4.38 12.43 -20.30
C GLU A 231 3.88 11.52 -19.16
N ARG A 232 3.03 12.03 -18.27
CA ARG A 232 2.57 11.35 -17.05
C ARG A 232 1.08 11.55 -16.82
N VAL A 233 0.38 10.45 -16.56
CA VAL A 233 -1.05 10.44 -16.27
C VAL A 233 -1.35 9.65 -15.01
N ILE A 234 -2.51 9.94 -14.43
CA ILE A 234 -3.08 9.21 -13.31
C ILE A 234 -4.48 8.77 -13.70
N VAL A 235 -4.73 7.47 -13.61
CA VAL A 235 -6.05 6.87 -13.84
C VAL A 235 -6.67 6.54 -12.48
N SER A 236 -7.82 7.15 -12.20
CA SER A 236 -8.61 6.92 -10.97
C SER A 236 -9.78 6.03 -11.30
N LEU A 237 -9.92 4.90 -10.61
CA LEU A 237 -11.01 3.94 -10.78
C LEU A 237 -12.09 4.18 -9.73
N GLY A 238 -12.83 5.29 -9.88
CA GLY A 238 -13.83 5.73 -8.90
C GLY A 238 -13.34 6.76 -7.88
N GLU A 239 -14.26 7.20 -7.00
CA GLU A 239 -14.06 8.30 -6.04
C GLU A 239 -13.36 7.88 -4.75
N SER A 240 -13.40 6.59 -4.40
CA SER A 240 -12.83 6.01 -3.19
C SER A 240 -12.19 4.66 -3.48
N PRO A 241 -11.17 4.23 -2.71
CA PRO A 241 -10.59 2.91 -2.91
C PRO A 241 -11.58 1.83 -2.45
N GLU A 242 -11.80 0.84 -3.31
CA GLU A 242 -12.68 -0.28 -3.03
C GLU A 242 -11.89 -1.56 -2.77
N ALA A 243 -12.29 -2.33 -1.76
CA ALA A 243 -11.74 -3.66 -1.50
C ALA A 243 -12.34 -4.73 -2.44
N GLY A 244 -13.57 -4.50 -2.93
CA GLY A 244 -14.42 -5.52 -3.53
C GLY A 244 -14.92 -6.53 -2.49
N ASP A 245 -15.71 -7.50 -2.93
CA ASP A 245 -16.13 -8.66 -2.15
C ASP A 245 -16.74 -9.68 -3.12
N LEU A 246 -15.94 -10.68 -3.49
CA LEU A 246 -16.34 -11.68 -4.46
C LEU A 246 -17.49 -12.57 -3.97
N SER A 247 -17.69 -12.71 -2.65
CA SER A 247 -18.78 -13.52 -2.08
C SER A 247 -20.15 -12.84 -2.24
N THR A 248 -20.17 -11.51 -2.31
CA THR A 248 -21.39 -10.71 -2.51
C THR A 248 -21.50 -10.18 -3.94
N GLY A 249 -20.65 -10.61 -4.86
CA GLY A 249 -20.67 -10.19 -6.28
C GLY A 249 -20.06 -8.81 -6.55
N GLN A 250 -19.35 -8.20 -5.61
CA GLN A 250 -18.62 -6.95 -5.80
C GLN A 250 -17.29 -7.23 -6.49
N THR A 251 -17.32 -7.33 -7.82
CA THR A 251 -16.19 -7.78 -8.65
C THR A 251 -15.26 -6.68 -9.14
N LEU A 252 -15.53 -5.41 -8.79
CA LEU A 252 -14.74 -4.24 -9.21
C LEU A 252 -14.62 -4.10 -10.74
N PRO A 253 -15.72 -3.82 -11.47
CA PRO A 253 -15.74 -3.80 -12.93
C PRO A 253 -14.74 -2.82 -13.56
N ALA A 254 -14.59 -1.59 -13.04
CA ALA A 254 -13.56 -0.65 -13.51
C ALA A 254 -12.14 -1.20 -13.39
N TYR A 255 -11.83 -1.89 -12.29
CA TYR A 255 -10.53 -2.52 -12.06
C TYR A 255 -10.27 -3.63 -13.06
N ARG A 256 -11.29 -4.45 -13.35
CA ARG A 256 -11.20 -5.53 -14.35
C ARG A 256 -11.06 -5.00 -15.77
N GLU A 257 -11.80 -3.96 -16.13
CA GLU A 257 -11.66 -3.31 -17.43
C GLU A 257 -10.25 -2.76 -17.61
N PHE A 258 -9.76 -1.99 -16.63
CA PHE A 258 -8.45 -1.39 -16.71
C PHE A 258 -7.32 -2.43 -16.68
N ALA A 259 -7.49 -3.53 -15.95
CA ALA A 259 -6.54 -4.65 -15.95
C ALA A 259 -6.44 -5.31 -17.32
N ARG A 260 -7.55 -5.53 -18.02
CA ARG A 260 -7.53 -6.05 -19.40
C ARG A 260 -6.84 -5.09 -20.36
N LEU A 261 -7.06 -3.79 -20.19
CA LEU A 261 -6.35 -2.78 -20.97
C LEU A 261 -4.84 -2.82 -20.70
N LEU A 262 -4.42 -3.02 -19.45
CA LEU A 262 -3.02 -3.02 -19.04
C LEU A 262 -2.30 -4.38 -19.16
N GLU A 263 -3.01 -5.48 -19.46
CA GLU A 263 -2.47 -6.84 -19.43
C GLU A 263 -1.08 -7.00 -20.10
N PRO A 264 -0.79 -6.40 -21.27
CA PRO A 264 0.52 -6.50 -21.91
C PRO A 264 1.69 -5.88 -21.11
N TRP A 265 1.40 -4.97 -20.20
CA TRP A 265 2.38 -4.19 -19.42
C TRP A 265 2.44 -4.56 -17.94
N LEU A 266 1.54 -5.43 -17.48
CA LEU A 266 1.57 -5.92 -16.12
C LEU A 266 2.83 -6.75 -15.86
N GLU A 267 3.35 -6.65 -14.64
CA GLU A 267 4.42 -7.51 -14.15
C GLU A 267 3.97 -8.98 -14.25
N PRO A 268 4.73 -9.86 -14.94
CA PRO A 268 4.43 -11.28 -14.93
C PRO A 268 4.83 -11.88 -13.59
N LEU A 269 4.04 -12.85 -13.13
CA LEU A 269 4.38 -13.62 -11.94
C LEU A 269 5.68 -14.39 -12.17
N ARG A 270 6.70 -14.09 -11.37
CA ARG A 270 7.98 -14.80 -11.38
C ARG A 270 7.99 -15.85 -10.29
N ILE A 271 7.71 -17.10 -10.66
CA ILE A 271 7.76 -18.27 -9.78
C ILE A 271 9.14 -18.91 -9.92
N SER A 272 9.88 -19.08 -8.81
CA SER A 272 11.13 -19.86 -8.79
C SER A 272 10.82 -21.33 -8.54
N GLU A 273 11.10 -22.20 -9.50
CA GLU A 273 10.93 -23.66 -9.35
C GLU A 273 11.88 -24.28 -8.33
N GLN A 274 12.94 -23.57 -7.93
CA GLN A 274 13.94 -24.07 -6.99
C GLN A 274 13.50 -23.83 -5.54
N SER A 275 13.11 -24.91 -4.84
CA SER A 275 13.04 -24.95 -3.39
C SER A 275 14.28 -25.62 -2.82
N TRP A 276 14.88 -24.99 -1.81
CA TRP A 276 16.09 -25.51 -1.14
C TRP A 276 15.78 -26.64 -0.16
N SER A 277 14.50 -26.85 0.19
CA SER A 277 14.08 -27.76 1.26
C SER A 277 13.21 -28.94 0.82
N GLY A 278 12.92 -29.10 -0.48
CA GLY A 278 12.00 -30.14 -0.97
C GLY A 278 10.52 -29.90 -0.63
N GLU A 279 10.20 -28.88 0.18
CA GLU A 279 8.85 -28.33 0.31
C GLU A 279 8.55 -27.41 -0.88
N PRO A 280 7.31 -27.33 -1.39
CA PRO A 280 6.98 -26.37 -2.45
C PRO A 280 7.38 -24.94 -2.03
N PRO A 281 8.01 -24.15 -2.92
CA PRO A 281 8.45 -22.81 -2.57
C PRO A 281 7.23 -21.98 -2.15
N ARG A 282 7.42 -21.17 -1.11
CA ARG A 282 6.41 -20.23 -0.64
C ARG A 282 6.79 -18.86 -1.21
N TYR A 283 6.01 -18.39 -2.19
CA TYR A 283 6.43 -17.33 -3.12
C TYR A 283 6.28 -15.89 -2.58
N SER A 284 5.89 -15.75 -1.32
CA SER A 284 5.63 -14.48 -0.63
C SER A 284 5.77 -14.65 0.87
N ASP A 285 5.87 -13.52 1.60
CA ASP A 285 5.78 -13.50 3.07
C ASP A 285 4.42 -14.02 3.58
N MET A 286 3.43 -14.05 2.71
CA MET A 286 2.11 -14.64 2.94
C MET A 286 2.04 -16.14 2.71
N ARG A 287 3.11 -16.74 2.21
CA ARG A 287 3.22 -18.18 2.05
C ARG A 287 2.24 -18.80 1.05
N PHE A 288 1.86 -18.04 0.02
CA PHE A 288 1.03 -18.53 -1.09
C PHE A 288 1.64 -19.76 -1.76
N THR A 289 0.77 -20.74 -2.06
CA THR A 289 1.02 -21.80 -3.04
C THR A 289 1.11 -21.22 -4.45
N GLU A 290 1.63 -22.00 -5.40
CA GLU A 290 1.71 -21.56 -6.80
C GLU A 290 0.33 -21.23 -7.39
N ASN A 291 -0.68 -22.06 -7.14
CA ASN A 291 -2.03 -21.82 -7.65
C ASN A 291 -2.63 -20.54 -7.07
N GLU A 292 -2.53 -20.35 -5.75
CA GLU A 292 -3.03 -19.12 -5.12
C GLU A 292 -2.27 -17.88 -5.66
N ALA A 293 -0.96 -17.98 -5.85
CA ALA A 293 -0.15 -16.90 -6.43
C ALA A 293 -0.61 -16.54 -7.85
N ARG A 294 -0.84 -17.56 -8.70
CA ARG A 294 -1.34 -17.37 -10.08
C ARG A 294 -2.73 -16.73 -10.09
N CYS A 295 -3.65 -17.22 -9.27
CA CYS A 295 -4.98 -16.64 -9.12
C CYS A 295 -4.90 -15.18 -8.65
N TRP A 296 -4.05 -14.89 -7.65
CA TRP A 296 -3.88 -13.53 -7.15
C TRP A 296 -3.32 -12.57 -8.21
N TRP A 297 -2.34 -13.02 -9.00
CA TRP A 297 -1.73 -12.21 -10.06
C TRP A 297 -2.72 -11.90 -11.19
N ARG A 298 -3.69 -12.79 -11.42
CA ARG A 298 -4.72 -12.65 -12.45
C ARG A 298 -6.09 -12.26 -11.89
N ARG A 299 -6.17 -11.80 -10.63
CA ARG A 299 -7.44 -11.52 -9.92
C ARG A 299 -8.41 -10.57 -10.62
N PHE A 300 -7.93 -9.73 -11.54
CA PHE A 300 -8.74 -8.82 -12.34
C PHE A 300 -8.88 -9.23 -13.82
N LEU A 301 -8.15 -10.25 -14.26
CA LEU A 301 -8.15 -10.76 -15.63
C LEU A 301 -9.06 -11.98 -15.79
N ASP A 302 -9.11 -12.83 -14.76
CA ASP A 302 -9.91 -14.06 -14.72
C ASP A 302 -11.26 -13.84 -14.02
#